data_AF-A0A3B9UU23-F1
#
_entry.id   AF-A0A3B9UU23-F1
#
_cell.length_a   1.000
_cell.length_b   1.000
_cell.length_c   1.000
_cell.angle_alpha   90.00
_cell.angle_beta   90.00
_cell.angle_gamma   90.00
#
_symmetry.space_group_name_H-M   'P 1'
#
loop_
_entity.id
_entity.type
_entity.pdbx_description
1 polymer ?
#
loop_
_entity_poly.entity_id
_entity_poly.type
_entity_poly.pdbx_seq_one_letter_code
_entity_poly.pdbx_strand_id
1 'polypeptide(L)'
;LENQPKNVLNQKTHIIIKPYEEGDTPCTVTFFVNPDQLSALIQLFYFRRDTYDEVIASMSSGCASVFRIPFNEAKKEKSRAVIGNVDVFSRPHFDKNLFNFTVSF
;
A
#
# COMPACT_ATOMS: atom_id res chain seq x y z
N LEU A 1 -0.36 11.14 16.03
CA LEU A 1 -1.09 9.89 15.70
C LEU A 1 -2.59 10.11 15.44
N GLU A 2 -3.18 11.25 15.84
CA GLU A 2 -4.62 11.52 15.64
C GLU A 2 -5.08 11.51 14.18
N ASN A 3 -4.21 11.88 13.24
CA ASN A 3 -4.54 11.97 11.82
C ASN A 3 -4.44 10.64 11.06
N GLN A 4 -4.10 9.53 11.73
CA GLN A 4 -4.03 8.23 11.07
C GLN A 4 -5.39 7.50 11.09
N PRO A 5 -5.73 6.74 10.05
CA PRO A 5 -6.98 5.98 10.00
C PRO A 5 -7.11 5.04 11.20
N LYS A 6 -8.24 5.09 11.91
CA LYS A 6 -8.51 4.26 13.10
C LYS A 6 -9.31 3.00 12.72
N ASN A 7 -9.27 1.98 13.59
CA ASN A 7 -10.06 0.74 13.46
C ASN A 7 -9.88 0.00 12.12
N VAL A 8 -8.68 0.07 11.51
CA VAL A 8 -8.42 -0.46 10.16
C VAL A 8 -8.55 -1.98 10.03
N LEU A 9 -8.40 -2.72 11.13
CA LEU A 9 -8.48 -4.19 11.14
C LEU A 9 -9.91 -4.76 11.17
N ASN A 10 -10.94 -3.90 11.26
CA ASN A 10 -12.35 -4.32 11.27
C ASN A 10 -12.64 -5.50 12.22
N GLN A 11 -12.25 -5.38 13.50
CA GLN A 11 -12.41 -6.39 14.55
C GLN A 11 -11.58 -7.67 14.39
N LYS A 12 -10.70 -7.78 13.37
CA LYS A 12 -9.71 -8.86 13.30
C LYS A 12 -8.64 -8.69 14.39
N THR A 13 -8.18 -9.81 14.95
CA THR A 13 -7.21 -9.84 16.06
C THR A 13 -5.76 -9.87 15.61
N HIS A 14 -5.49 -10.32 14.39
CA HIS A 14 -4.14 -10.51 13.86
C HIS A 14 -4.08 -10.23 12.35
N ILE A 15 -2.86 -10.07 11.86
CA ILE A 15 -2.53 -9.89 10.45
C ILE A 15 -1.65 -11.08 10.06
N ILE A 16 -1.98 -11.74 8.95
CA ILE A 16 -1.12 -12.78 8.35
C ILE A 16 -0.35 -12.12 7.21
N ILE A 17 0.98 -12.21 7.27
CA ILE A 17 1.87 -11.72 6.23
C ILE A 17 2.57 -12.95 5.66
N LYS A 18 2.38 -13.19 4.37
CA LYS A 18 3.07 -14.26 3.64
C LYS A 18 3.32 -13.85 2.18
N PRO A 19 4.27 -14.49 1.47
CA PRO A 19 4.34 -14.40 0.02
C PRO A 19 2.99 -14.79 -0.60
N TYR A 20 2.61 -14.10 -1.67
CA TYR A 20 1.39 -14.41 -2.39
C TYR A 20 1.51 -15.74 -3.14
N GLU A 21 0.50 -16.58 -3.02
CA GLU A 21 0.35 -17.84 -3.74
C GLU A 21 -0.96 -17.83 -4.54
N GLU A 22 -0.98 -18.55 -5.65
CA GLU A 22 -2.20 -18.70 -6.45
C GLU A 22 -3.32 -19.34 -5.61
N GLY A 23 -4.51 -18.72 -5.62
CA GLY A 23 -5.65 -19.12 -4.78
C GLY A 23 -5.76 -18.36 -3.47
N ASP A 24 -4.78 -17.52 -3.11
CA ASP A 24 -4.90 -16.65 -1.94
C ASP A 24 -6.00 -15.59 -2.12
N THR A 25 -6.71 -15.30 -1.02
CA THR A 25 -7.68 -14.21 -0.92
C THR A 25 -7.17 -13.10 0.01
N PRO A 26 -6.14 -12.33 -0.39
CA PRO A 26 -5.54 -11.31 0.47
C PRO A 26 -6.44 -10.07 0.58
N CYS A 27 -6.38 -9.38 1.71
CA CYS A 27 -6.97 -8.05 1.85
C CYS A 27 -6.14 -6.98 1.12
N THR A 28 -4.82 -7.16 1.12
CA THR A 28 -3.89 -6.26 0.44
C THR A 28 -2.71 -7.05 -0.14
N VAL A 29 -2.15 -6.57 -1.25
CA VAL A 29 -0.92 -7.11 -1.84
C VAL A 29 0.09 -5.98 -1.94
N THR A 30 1.30 -6.20 -1.43
CA THR A 30 2.40 -5.23 -1.48
C THR A 30 3.50 -5.73 -2.40
N PHE A 31 3.76 -4.97 -3.46
CA PHE A 31 4.89 -5.20 -4.36
C PHE A 31 6.11 -4.44 -3.87
N PHE A 32 7.26 -5.10 -3.86
CA PHE A 32 8.56 -4.48 -3.64
C PHE A 32 9.17 -4.19 -5.01
N VAL A 33 9.34 -2.90 -5.33
CA VAL A 33 9.60 -2.45 -6.70
C VAL A 33 10.69 -1.39 -6.77
N ASN A 34 11.41 -1.36 -7.89
CA ASN A 34 12.29 -0.25 -8.24
C ASN A 34 11.49 0.92 -8.88
N PRO A 35 12.12 2.08 -9.19
CA PRO A 35 11.40 3.23 -9.77
C PRO A 35 10.74 2.94 -11.12
N ASP A 36 11.37 2.15 -11.98
CA ASP A 36 10.84 1.80 -13.30
C ASP A 36 9.60 0.91 -13.19
N GLN A 37 9.68 -0.11 -12.33
CA GLN A 37 8.56 -1.00 -11.99
C GLN A 37 7.42 -0.23 -11.32
N LEU A 38 7.74 0.71 -10.43
CA LEU A 38 6.76 1.59 -9.79
C LEU A 38 6.01 2.41 -10.83
N SER A 39 6.72 3.03 -11.79
CA SER A 39 6.11 3.78 -12.89
C SER A 39 5.14 2.92 -13.70
N ALA A 40 5.56 1.69 -14.05
CA ALA A 40 4.71 0.75 -14.77
C ALA A 40 3.46 0.34 -13.97
N LEU A 41 3.59 0.06 -12.67
CA LEU A 41 2.46 -0.33 -11.83
C LEU A 41 1.47 0.82 -11.60
N ILE A 42 1.94 2.06 -11.47
CA ILE A 42 1.07 3.24 -11.40
C ILE A 42 0.20 3.32 -12.64
N GLN A 43 0.81 3.19 -13.82
CA GLN A 43 0.10 3.23 -15.09
C GLN A 43 -0.88 2.08 -15.24
N LEU A 44 -0.48 0.86 -14.85
CA LEU A 44 -1.32 -0.33 -14.92
C LEU A 44 -2.53 -0.23 -13.99
N PHE A 45 -2.32 0.27 -12.77
CA PHE A 45 -3.39 0.45 -11.79
C PHE A 45 -4.41 1.51 -12.25
N TYR A 46 -3.93 2.57 -12.89
CA TYR A 46 -4.77 3.63 -13.46
C TYR A 46 -5.52 3.21 -14.74
N PHE A 47 -5.05 2.21 -15.50
CA PHE A 47 -5.51 1.91 -16.87
C PHE A 47 -7.05 1.75 -17.06
N ARG A 48 -7.80 1.43 -16.01
CA ARG A 48 -9.28 1.29 -16.04
C ARG A 48 -9.99 2.16 -15.01
N ARG A 49 -9.39 3.28 -14.65
CA ARG A 49 -9.93 4.20 -13.65
C ARG A 49 -10.22 5.56 -14.25
N ASP A 50 -11.30 6.16 -13.77
CA ASP A 50 -11.84 7.40 -14.36
C ASP A 50 -11.44 8.66 -13.58
N THR A 51 -10.67 8.52 -12.49
CA THR A 51 -10.23 9.65 -11.67
C THR A 51 -8.71 9.73 -11.63
N TYR A 52 -8.14 10.92 -11.40
CA TYR A 52 -6.69 11.10 -11.36
C TYR A 52 -6.07 10.66 -10.02
N ASP A 53 -6.85 10.67 -8.93
CA ASP A 53 -6.37 10.58 -7.55
C ASP A 53 -6.26 9.13 -7.06
N GLU A 54 -5.79 8.23 -7.94
CA GLU A 54 -5.87 6.77 -7.74
C GLU A 54 -4.66 6.18 -7.03
N VAL A 55 -3.53 6.90 -7.01
CA VAL A 55 -2.30 6.49 -6.32
C VAL A 55 -1.87 7.59 -5.37
N ILE A 56 -1.57 7.22 -4.12
CA ILE A 56 -1.18 8.17 -3.07
C ILE A 56 0.16 7.83 -2.44
N ALA A 57 0.91 8.87 -2.06
CA ALA A 57 2.10 8.77 -1.21
C ALA A 57 1.88 9.63 0.03
N SER A 58 1.27 9.05 1.06
CA SER A 58 0.90 9.77 2.28
C SER A 58 2.09 9.95 3.22
N MET A 59 2.17 11.11 3.88
CA MET A 59 3.10 11.32 5.00
C MET A 59 2.72 10.41 6.17
N SER A 60 3.48 9.34 6.36
CA SER A 60 3.19 8.30 7.35
C SER A 60 4.47 7.52 7.70
N SER A 61 4.44 6.75 8.79
CA SER A 61 5.54 5.84 9.10
C SER A 61 5.59 4.68 8.11
N GLY A 62 6.74 4.03 7.98
CA GLY A 62 6.92 2.88 7.08
C GLY A 62 5.85 1.81 7.30
N CYS A 63 5.59 1.42 8.55
CA CYS A 63 4.55 0.45 8.89
C CYS A 63 3.12 0.93 8.57
N ALA A 64 2.83 2.23 8.74
CA ALA A 64 1.52 2.78 8.40
C ALA A 64 1.28 2.77 6.88
N SER A 65 2.32 3.05 6.08
CA SER A 65 2.26 3.01 4.62
C SER A 65 2.01 1.61 4.06
N VAL A 66 2.47 0.55 4.74
CA VAL A 66 2.30 -0.84 4.31
C VAL A 66 1.01 -1.48 4.82
N PHE A 67 0.59 -1.15 6.04
CA PHE A 67 -0.55 -1.82 6.67
C PHE A 67 -1.74 -0.89 6.85
N ARG A 68 -1.57 0.17 7.66
CA ARG A 68 -2.71 0.94 8.17
C ARG A 68 -3.46 1.67 7.07
N ILE A 69 -2.74 2.31 6.15
CA ILE A 69 -3.34 3.09 5.07
C ILE A 69 -3.96 2.16 4.01
N PRO A 70 -3.27 1.12 3.52
CA PRO A 70 -3.89 0.13 2.64
C PRO A 70 -5.14 -0.55 3.22
N PHE A 71 -5.14 -0.95 4.49
CA PHE A 71 -6.33 -1.52 5.14
C PHE A 71 -7.48 -0.52 5.26
N ASN A 72 -7.18 0.78 5.32
CA ASN A 72 -8.21 1.79 5.26
C ASN A 72 -8.75 1.98 3.83
N GLU A 73 -7.89 1.93 2.82
CA GLU A 73 -8.31 1.97 1.41
C GLU A 73 -9.15 0.73 1.03
N ALA A 74 -8.89 -0.44 1.62
CA ALA A 74 -9.69 -1.67 1.43
C ALA A 74 -11.16 -1.52 1.87
N LYS A 75 -11.49 -0.51 2.68
CA LYS A 75 -12.87 -0.24 3.11
C LYS A 75 -13.64 0.66 2.16
N LYS A 76 -12.97 1.24 1.18
CA LYS A 76 -13.58 2.17 0.24
C LYS A 76 -14.11 1.42 -0.96
N GLU A 77 -15.21 1.89 -1.51
CA GLU A 77 -15.75 1.40 -2.79
C GLU A 77 -14.72 1.52 -3.92
N LYS A 78 -13.93 2.61 -3.91
CA LYS A 78 -12.79 2.81 -4.81
C LYS A 78 -11.51 2.95 -3.99
N SER A 79 -10.81 1.84 -3.82
CA SER A 79 -9.54 1.77 -3.08
C SER A 79 -8.41 2.39 -3.90
N ARG A 80 -7.62 3.31 -3.32
CA ARG A 80 -6.41 3.83 -4.00
C ARG A 80 -5.20 2.95 -3.72
N ALA A 81 -4.25 2.90 -4.65
CA ALA A 81 -2.96 2.27 -4.38
C ALA A 81 -2.09 3.19 -3.52
N VAL A 82 -1.24 2.59 -2.70
CA VAL A 82 -0.39 3.32 -1.74
C VAL A 82 1.07 3.09 -2.08
N ILE A 83 1.81 4.17 -2.29
CA ILE A 83 3.26 4.17 -2.39
C ILE A 83 3.83 4.26 -0.98
N GLY A 84 4.60 3.25 -0.59
CA GLY A 84 5.25 3.14 0.70
C GLY A 84 6.78 3.13 0.61
N ASN A 85 7.42 2.92 1.76
CA ASN A 85 8.87 3.05 1.93
C ASN A 85 9.41 4.45 1.59
N VAL A 86 8.63 5.49 1.90
CA VAL A 86 8.97 6.92 1.76
C VAL A 86 9.15 7.61 3.11
N ASP A 87 9.06 6.86 4.21
CA ASP A 87 9.33 7.36 5.57
C ASP A 87 10.83 7.55 5.75
N VAL A 88 11.26 8.80 6.02
CA VAL A 88 12.66 9.19 6.21
C VAL A 88 13.38 8.35 7.26
N PHE A 89 12.67 7.86 8.28
CA PHE A 89 13.25 7.00 9.31
C PHE A 89 13.41 5.56 8.84
N SER A 90 12.58 5.11 7.90
CA SER A 90 12.69 3.78 7.29
C SER A 90 13.75 3.72 6.18
N ARG A 91 13.93 4.79 5.39
CA ARG A 91 14.79 4.83 4.20
C ARG A 91 16.23 4.31 4.42
N PRO A 92 16.92 4.59 5.53
CA PRO A 92 18.28 4.09 5.75
C PRO A 92 18.37 2.56 5.87
N HIS A 93 17.25 1.87 6.12
CA HIS A 93 17.20 0.43 6.36
C HIS A 93 16.84 -0.39 5.12
N PHE A 94 16.57 0.26 3.98
CA PHE A 94 16.20 -0.38 2.72
C PHE A 94 17.10 0.08 1.58
N ASP A 95 17.13 -0.69 0.49
CA ASP A 95 17.83 -0.28 -0.72
C ASP A 95 17.27 1.07 -1.24
N LYS A 96 18.18 1.92 -1.75
CA LYS A 96 17.87 3.28 -2.20
C LYS A 96 16.82 3.34 -3.32
N ASN A 97 16.69 2.27 -4.10
CA ASN A 97 15.75 2.17 -5.20
C ASN A 97 14.49 1.38 -4.82
N LEU A 98 14.44 0.76 -3.64
CA LEU A 98 13.31 -0.07 -3.24
C LEU A 98 12.16 0.79 -2.73
N PHE A 99 11.00 0.66 -3.37
CA PHE A 99 9.72 1.22 -2.97
C PHE A 99 8.71 0.11 -2.71
N ASN A 100 7.65 0.47 -1.99
CA ASN A 100 6.50 -0.41 -1.82
C ASN A 100 5.35 0.14 -2.66
N PHE A 101 4.64 -0.72 -3.38
CA PHE A 101 3.39 -0.38 -4.03
C PHE A 101 2.32 -1.34 -3.51
N THR A 102 1.35 -0.83 -2.77
CA THR A 102 0.32 -1.66 -2.13
C THR A 102 -1.04 -1.41 -2.77
N VAL A 103 -1.72 -2.49 -3.16
CA VAL A 103 -3.10 -2.48 -3.65
C VAL A 103 -4.02 -3.20 -2.66
N SER A 104 -5.27 -2.76 -2.59
CA SER A 104 -6.28 -3.25 -1.65
C SER A 104 -7.51 -3.77 -2.38
N PHE A 105 -8.09 -4.85 -1.85
CA PHE A 105 -9.25 -5.55 -2.40
C PHE A 105 -10.45 -5.48 -1.44
#